data_AF-T1G3A6-F1
#
_entry.id   AF-T1G3A6-F1
#
_cell.length_a   1.000
_cell.length_b   1.000
_cell.length_c   1.000
_cell.angle_alpha   90.00
_cell.angle_beta   90.00
_cell.angle_gamma   90.00
#
_symmetry.space_group_name_H-M   'P 1'
#
loop_
_entity.id
_entity.type
_entity.pdbx_description
1 polymer ?
#
loop_
_entity_poly.entity_id
_entity_poly.type
_entity_poly.pdbx_seq_one_letter_code
_entity_poly.pdbx_strand_id
1 'polypeptide(L)'
;SSDEIIKRKLLIEGNGGNDEKRIANLLRTFIKWCDLSESPEDSNVTYQKMLSTLSQCEYAMFKSEQVYNMCLKEQENYKKLNDVIADEIEKAGAHIEKSKIELQQALNVRRYKEEYDAMAKVIQQHTDRGQLQKELKSIEEELVALEETRKLQRDKLDNRRKQFYVLIASCHELQRLLKGSDLGLIIFIHYFFGTKL
;
A
#
# COMPACT_ATOMS: atom_id res chain seq x y z
N SER A 1 -6.75 33.61 -40.59
CA SER A 1 -5.86 32.42 -40.66
C SER A 1 -6.20 31.59 -41.91
N SER A 2 -5.31 30.72 -42.42
CA SER A 2 -5.56 29.88 -43.62
C SER A 2 -6.91 29.12 -43.55
N ASP A 3 -7.27 28.65 -42.36
CA ASP A 3 -8.55 27.97 -42.09
C ASP A 3 -9.79 28.83 -42.33
N GLU A 4 -9.72 30.15 -42.10
CA GLU A 4 -10.86 31.04 -42.35
C GLU A 4 -11.06 31.27 -43.85
N ILE A 5 -9.96 31.29 -44.62
CA ILE A 5 -9.99 31.41 -46.08
C ILE A 5 -10.58 30.13 -46.67
N ILE A 6 -10.17 28.97 -46.16
CA ILE A 6 -10.70 27.66 -46.55
C ILE A 6 -12.19 27.53 -46.20
N LYS A 7 -12.62 27.94 -44.99
CA LYS A 7 -14.03 27.98 -44.60
C LYS A 7 -14.87 28.89 -45.49
N ARG A 8 -14.40 30.12 -45.78
CA ARG A 8 -15.10 31.03 -46.70
C ARG A 8 -15.21 30.45 -48.10
N LYS A 9 -14.14 29.85 -48.62
CA LYS A 9 -14.12 29.26 -49.96
C LYS A 9 -15.08 28.08 -50.08
N LEU A 10 -15.11 27.19 -49.09
CA LEU A 10 -16.05 26.06 -49.02
C LEU A 10 -17.52 26.51 -48.93
N LEU A 11 -17.82 27.58 -48.18
CA LEU A 11 -19.17 28.11 -48.07
C LEU A 11 -19.67 28.76 -49.38
N ILE A 12 -18.77 29.41 -50.12
CA ILE A 12 -19.09 30.08 -51.39
C ILE A 12 -19.19 29.07 -52.55
N GLU A 13 -18.24 28.13 -52.64
CA GLU A 13 -18.20 27.11 -53.71
C GLU A 13 -19.15 25.94 -53.47
N GLY A 14 -19.49 25.64 -52.22
CA GLY A 14 -20.28 24.45 -51.84
C GLY A 14 -21.79 24.56 -52.11
N ASN A 15 -22.36 25.75 -52.30
CA ASN A 15 -23.81 25.88 -52.48
C ASN A 15 -24.28 27.10 -53.31
N GLY A 16 -23.55 28.23 -53.32
CA GLY A 16 -24.09 29.50 -53.85
C GLY A 16 -23.95 29.71 -55.38
N GLY A 17 -22.87 29.22 -55.98
CA GLY A 17 -22.48 29.64 -57.34
C GLY A 17 -23.29 29.03 -58.49
N ASN A 18 -24.06 27.97 -58.25
CA ASN A 18 -24.83 27.29 -59.31
C ASN A 18 -26.28 27.81 -59.38
N ASP A 19 -26.91 28.06 -58.23
CA ASP A 19 -28.29 28.52 -58.18
C ASP A 19 -28.43 29.98 -58.59
N GLU A 20 -27.45 30.83 -58.26
CA GLU A 20 -27.37 32.21 -58.77
C GLU A 20 -27.31 32.26 -60.31
N LYS A 21 -26.55 31.34 -60.93
CA LYS A 21 -26.48 31.21 -62.40
C LYS A 21 -27.80 30.74 -62.99
N ARG A 22 -28.51 29.82 -62.32
CA ARG A 22 -29.83 29.34 -62.75
C ARG A 22 -30.87 30.46 -62.72
N ILE A 23 -30.91 31.23 -61.63
CA ILE A 23 -31.81 32.38 -61.50
C ILE A 23 -31.48 33.45 -62.55
N ALA A 24 -30.20 33.77 -62.74
CA ALA A 24 -29.78 34.72 -63.77
C ALA A 24 -30.11 34.25 -65.20
N ASN A 25 -30.04 32.93 -65.46
CA ASN A 25 -30.44 32.35 -66.75
C ASN A 25 -31.97 32.37 -66.95
N LEU A 26 -32.76 32.09 -65.90
CA LEU A 26 -34.22 32.19 -65.93
C LEU A 26 -34.65 33.62 -66.25
N LEU A 27 -34.04 34.61 -65.57
CA LEU A 27 -34.33 36.02 -65.76
C LEU A 27 -33.97 36.50 -67.19
N ARG A 28 -32.81 36.07 -67.72
CA ARG A 28 -32.45 36.33 -69.13
C ARG A 28 -33.40 35.67 -70.13
N THR A 29 -33.91 34.47 -69.83
CA THR A 29 -34.87 33.76 -70.70
C THR A 29 -36.24 34.43 -70.67
N PHE A 30 -36.66 34.91 -69.50
CA PHE A 30 -37.90 35.66 -69.32
C PHE A 30 -37.91 36.98 -70.10
N ILE A 31 -36.84 37.78 -70.00
CA ILE A 31 -36.72 39.05 -70.75
C ILE A 31 -36.80 38.79 -72.26
N LYS A 32 -36.07 37.78 -72.76
CA LYS A 32 -36.12 37.41 -74.18
C LYS A 32 -37.52 36.97 -74.63
N TRP A 33 -38.22 36.20 -73.80
CA TRP A 33 -39.59 35.76 -74.08
C TRP A 33 -40.58 36.94 -74.15
N CYS A 34 -40.34 38.02 -73.39
CA CYS A 34 -41.14 39.25 -73.48
C CYS A 34 -40.85 40.09 -74.72
N ASP A 35 -39.61 40.06 -75.25
CA ASP A 35 -39.17 40.89 -76.39
C ASP A 35 -39.44 40.25 -77.76
N LEU A 36 -39.72 38.94 -77.82
CA LEU A 36 -39.85 38.17 -79.07
C LEU A 36 -41.32 37.98 -79.50
N SER A 37 -41.67 38.34 -80.74
CA SER A 37 -42.91 37.89 -81.40
C SER A 37 -42.72 36.48 -82.00
N GLU A 38 -42.41 35.51 -81.16
CA GLU A 38 -42.27 34.10 -81.57
C GLU A 38 -43.62 33.48 -81.94
N SER A 39 -43.58 32.41 -82.74
CA SER A 39 -44.75 31.58 -83.04
C SER A 39 -45.40 31.08 -81.73
N PRO A 40 -46.73 30.93 -81.65
CA PRO A 40 -47.41 30.45 -80.45
C PRO A 40 -46.86 29.12 -79.90
N GLU A 41 -46.40 28.23 -80.78
CA GLU A 41 -45.78 26.94 -80.43
C GLU A 41 -44.45 27.12 -79.70
N ASP A 42 -43.56 27.97 -80.19
CA ASP A 42 -42.22 28.21 -79.63
C ASP A 42 -42.30 28.95 -78.29
N SER A 43 -43.24 29.89 -78.19
CA SER A 43 -43.54 30.62 -76.96
C SER A 43 -43.98 29.66 -75.84
N ASN A 44 -44.81 28.67 -76.14
CA ASN A 44 -45.25 27.66 -75.16
C ASN A 44 -44.09 26.76 -74.70
N VAL A 45 -43.20 26.34 -75.61
CA VAL A 45 -42.02 25.54 -75.25
C VAL A 45 -41.08 26.32 -74.31
N THR A 46 -40.87 27.61 -74.58
CA THR A 46 -40.05 28.49 -73.72
C THR A 46 -40.70 28.69 -72.35
N TYR A 47 -42.03 28.85 -72.28
CA TYR A 47 -42.78 28.93 -71.04
C TYR A 47 -42.64 27.67 -70.16
N GLN A 48 -42.77 26.47 -70.75
CA GLN A 48 -42.59 25.21 -70.01
C GLN A 48 -41.15 25.04 -69.48
N LYS A 49 -40.14 25.49 -70.25
CA LYS A 49 -38.75 25.50 -69.78
C LYS A 49 -38.54 26.46 -68.61
N MET A 50 -39.18 27.62 -68.63
CA MET A 50 -39.12 28.58 -67.51
C MET A 50 -39.77 28.01 -66.25
N LEU A 51 -40.95 27.38 -66.37
CA LEU A 51 -41.60 26.69 -65.25
C LEU A 51 -40.72 25.59 -64.65
N SER A 52 -40.15 24.72 -65.49
CA SER A 52 -39.25 23.66 -65.03
C SER A 52 -38.01 24.21 -64.30
N THR A 53 -37.45 25.32 -64.80
CA THR A 53 -36.30 25.98 -64.17
C THR A 53 -36.69 26.62 -62.84
N LEU A 54 -37.88 27.23 -62.75
CA LEU A 54 -38.43 27.78 -61.51
C LEU A 54 -38.62 26.68 -60.45
N SER A 55 -39.26 25.57 -60.79
CA SER A 55 -39.45 24.44 -59.86
C SER A 55 -38.11 23.87 -59.35
N GLN A 56 -37.07 23.84 -60.19
CA GLN A 56 -35.73 23.43 -59.75
C GLN A 56 -35.12 24.42 -58.76
N CYS A 57 -35.34 25.72 -58.93
CA CYS A 57 -34.87 26.75 -57.99
C CYS A 57 -35.59 26.63 -56.63
N GLU A 58 -36.92 26.44 -56.65
CA GLU A 58 -37.71 26.23 -55.44
C GLU A 58 -37.25 24.97 -54.67
N TYR A 59 -37.02 23.86 -55.39
CA TYR A 59 -36.50 22.64 -54.78
C TYR A 59 -35.11 22.85 -54.17
N ALA A 60 -34.21 23.54 -54.86
CA ALA A 60 -32.87 23.84 -54.35
C ALA A 60 -32.92 24.70 -53.08
N MET A 61 -33.80 25.71 -53.04
CA MET A 61 -34.03 26.54 -51.86
C MET A 61 -34.52 25.71 -50.67
N PHE A 62 -35.56 24.89 -50.88
CA PHE A 62 -36.09 24.01 -49.82
C PHE A 62 -35.04 23.01 -49.32
N LYS A 63 -34.27 22.42 -50.23
CA LYS A 63 -33.16 21.52 -49.87
C LYS A 63 -32.13 22.24 -48.98
N SER A 64 -31.76 23.47 -49.34
CA SER A 64 -30.81 24.28 -48.57
C SER A 64 -31.30 24.55 -47.14
N GLU A 65 -32.59 24.88 -46.99
CA GLU A 65 -33.22 25.04 -45.67
C GLU A 65 -33.17 23.76 -44.84
N GLN A 66 -33.43 22.59 -45.44
CA GLN A 66 -33.36 21.32 -44.72
C GLN A 66 -31.94 20.96 -44.30
N VAL A 67 -30.95 21.20 -45.17
CA VAL A 67 -29.53 21.00 -44.83
C VAL A 67 -29.13 21.92 -43.69
N TYR A 68 -29.56 23.19 -43.71
CA TYR A 68 -29.31 24.13 -42.62
C TYR A 68 -29.90 23.63 -41.29
N ASN A 69 -31.15 23.18 -41.29
CA ASN A 69 -31.79 22.62 -40.09
C ASN A 69 -31.09 21.35 -39.59
N MET A 70 -30.60 20.50 -40.49
CA MET A 70 -29.78 19.34 -40.14
C MET A 70 -28.46 19.76 -39.49
N CYS A 71 -27.75 20.72 -40.06
CA CYS A 71 -26.50 21.24 -39.49
C CYS A 71 -26.69 21.85 -38.10
N LEU A 72 -27.80 22.53 -37.84
CA LEU A 72 -28.12 23.05 -36.50
C LEU A 72 -28.29 21.91 -35.48
N LYS A 73 -29.01 20.84 -35.86
CA LYS A 73 -29.18 19.66 -35.00
C LYS A 73 -27.86 18.94 -34.75
N GLU A 74 -27.05 18.77 -35.79
CA GLU A 74 -25.71 18.18 -35.66
C GLU A 74 -24.83 19.00 -34.73
N GLN A 75 -24.85 20.33 -34.86
CA GLN A 75 -24.10 21.21 -33.98
C GLN A 75 -24.51 21.06 -32.51
N GLU A 76 -25.80 20.93 -32.22
CA GLU A 76 -26.29 20.67 -30.86
C GLU A 76 -25.84 19.29 -30.35
N ASN A 77 -25.91 18.27 -31.19
CA ASN A 77 -25.46 16.92 -30.84
C ASN A 77 -23.94 16.89 -30.54
N TYR A 78 -23.13 17.60 -31.32
CA TYR A 78 -21.68 17.69 -31.07
C TYR A 78 -21.38 18.41 -29.75
N LYS A 79 -22.15 19.44 -29.39
CA LYS A 79 -22.01 20.10 -28.08
C LYS A 79 -22.30 19.12 -26.94
N LYS A 80 -23.44 18.41 -27.02
CA LYS A 80 -23.81 17.39 -26.02
C LYS A 80 -22.75 16.28 -25.91
N LEU A 81 -22.24 15.80 -27.03
CA LEU A 81 -21.20 14.78 -27.05
C LEU A 81 -19.91 15.28 -26.39
N ASN A 82 -19.53 16.54 -26.65
CA ASN A 82 -18.36 17.14 -26.02
C ASN A 82 -18.52 17.25 -24.49
N ASP A 83 -19.71 17.60 -24.01
CA ASP A 83 -20.01 17.66 -22.57
C ASP A 83 -19.92 16.26 -21.92
N VAL A 84 -20.45 15.23 -22.59
CA VAL A 84 -20.33 13.83 -22.14
C VAL A 84 -18.88 13.39 -22.07
N ILE A 85 -18.08 13.69 -23.10
CA ILE A 85 -16.65 13.36 -23.12
C ILE A 85 -15.92 14.07 -21.98
N ALA A 86 -16.24 15.34 -21.71
CA ALA A 86 -15.63 16.09 -20.60
C ALA A 86 -15.93 15.44 -19.24
N ASP A 87 -17.18 15.04 -18.99
CA ASP A 87 -17.60 14.34 -17.77
C ASP A 87 -16.94 12.96 -17.64
N GLU A 88 -16.81 12.21 -18.73
CA GLU A 88 -16.09 10.92 -18.73
C GLU A 88 -14.60 11.09 -18.41
N ILE A 89 -13.96 12.14 -18.92
CA ILE A 89 -12.56 12.47 -18.61
C ILE A 89 -12.42 12.80 -17.11
N GLU A 90 -13.34 13.60 -16.56
CA GLU A 90 -13.33 13.93 -15.13
C GLU A 90 -13.51 12.69 -14.25
N LYS A 91 -14.46 11.82 -14.60
CA LYS A 91 -14.68 10.53 -13.93
C LYS A 91 -13.47 9.61 -14.00
N ALA A 92 -12.84 9.50 -15.17
CA ALA A 92 -11.62 8.73 -15.34
C ALA A 92 -10.47 9.30 -14.49
N GLY A 93 -10.34 10.62 -14.44
CA GLY A 93 -9.37 11.31 -13.57
C GLY A 93 -9.58 10.99 -12.09
N ALA A 94 -10.83 11.06 -11.63
CA ALA A 94 -11.19 10.71 -10.25
C ALA A 94 -10.90 9.23 -9.93
N HIS A 95 -11.18 8.33 -10.88
CA HIS A 95 -10.86 6.91 -10.73
C HIS A 95 -9.35 6.67 -10.60
N ILE A 96 -8.53 7.34 -11.41
CA ILE A 96 -7.07 7.23 -11.34
C ILE A 96 -6.55 7.66 -9.96
N GLU A 97 -7.04 8.79 -9.43
CA GLU A 97 -6.58 9.27 -8.12
C GLU A 97 -7.00 8.31 -7.00
N LYS A 98 -8.22 7.74 -7.08
CA LYS A 98 -8.66 6.69 -6.15
C LYS A 98 -7.74 5.46 -6.22
N SER A 99 -7.47 4.94 -7.41
CA SER A 99 -6.59 3.77 -7.59
C SER A 99 -5.16 4.03 -7.10
N LYS A 100 -4.67 5.27 -7.21
CA LYS A 100 -3.36 5.67 -6.68
C LYS A 100 -3.30 5.61 -5.16
N ILE A 101 -4.35 6.09 -4.47
CA ILE A 101 -4.47 6.00 -3.01
C ILE A 101 -4.51 4.53 -2.57
N GLU A 102 -5.33 3.72 -3.22
CA GLU A 102 -5.43 2.28 -2.93
C GLU A 102 -4.09 1.56 -3.12
N LEU A 103 -3.35 1.91 -4.19
CA LEU A 103 -2.02 1.38 -4.44
C LEU A 103 -1.04 1.74 -3.32
N GLN A 104 -1.04 3.01 -2.87
CA GLN A 104 -0.18 3.42 -1.76
C GLN A 104 -0.50 2.67 -0.46
N GLN A 105 -1.79 2.45 -0.17
CA GLN A 105 -2.21 1.67 0.98
C GLN A 105 -1.73 0.21 0.86
N ALA A 106 -1.89 -0.41 -0.31
CA ALA A 106 -1.42 -1.78 -0.56
C ALA A 106 0.11 -1.90 -0.40
N LEU A 107 0.88 -0.91 -0.88
CA LEU A 107 2.33 -0.87 -0.69
C LEU A 107 2.73 -0.76 0.78
N ASN A 108 2.02 0.06 1.56
CA ASN A 108 2.27 0.17 3.00
C ASN A 108 1.99 -1.15 3.71
N VAL A 109 0.87 -1.82 3.40
CA VAL A 109 0.54 -3.14 3.96
C VAL A 109 1.62 -4.17 3.62
N ARG A 110 2.11 -4.17 2.37
CA ARG A 110 3.21 -5.04 1.96
C ARG A 110 4.48 -4.76 2.75
N ARG A 111 4.86 -3.49 2.91
CA ARG A 111 6.04 -3.10 3.70
C ARG A 111 5.93 -3.58 5.14
N TYR A 112 4.78 -3.35 5.79
CA TYR A 112 4.56 -3.82 7.16
C TYR A 112 4.65 -5.34 7.25
N LYS A 113 4.10 -6.08 6.30
CA LYS A 113 4.23 -7.54 6.25
C LYS A 113 5.69 -7.98 6.17
N GLU A 114 6.49 -7.35 5.30
CA GLU A 114 7.92 -7.64 5.17
C GLU A 114 8.69 -7.32 6.46
N GLU A 115 8.36 -6.22 7.14
CA GLU A 115 8.92 -5.86 8.47
C GLU A 115 8.55 -6.89 9.54
N TYR A 116 7.29 -7.32 9.60
CA TYR A 116 6.83 -8.36 10.54
C TYR A 116 7.50 -9.70 10.27
N ASP A 117 7.62 -10.11 9.01
CA ASP A 117 8.30 -11.35 8.64
C ASP A 117 9.79 -11.31 9.02
N ALA A 118 10.44 -10.16 8.86
CA ALA A 118 11.83 -9.95 9.28
C ALA A 118 11.97 -10.04 10.81
N MET A 119 11.10 -9.38 11.57
CA MET A 119 11.09 -9.49 13.03
C MET A 119 10.81 -10.92 13.51
N ALA A 120 9.85 -11.61 12.88
CA ALA A 120 9.52 -13.00 13.20
C ALA A 120 10.72 -13.93 12.99
N LYS A 121 11.50 -13.75 11.92
CA LYS A 121 12.75 -14.50 11.69
C LYS A 121 13.78 -14.27 12.79
N VAL A 122 13.96 -13.02 13.24
CA VAL A 122 14.87 -12.71 14.35
C VAL A 122 14.38 -13.36 15.65
N ILE A 123 13.08 -13.28 15.95
CA ILE A 123 12.49 -13.90 17.14
C ILE A 123 12.68 -15.42 17.12
N GLN A 124 12.53 -16.07 15.96
CA GLN A 124 12.75 -17.51 15.80
C GLN A 124 14.21 -17.96 16.00
N GLN A 125 15.19 -17.07 15.90
CA GLN A 125 16.59 -17.39 16.21
C GLN A 125 16.83 -17.55 17.72
N HIS A 126 15.97 -16.96 18.55
CA HIS A 126 16.03 -17.12 19.99
C HIS A 126 15.35 -18.43 20.41
N THR A 127 15.88 -19.05 21.48
CA THR A 127 15.34 -20.30 22.02
C THR A 127 13.88 -20.14 22.42
N ASP A 128 13.12 -21.22 22.22
CA ASP A 128 11.72 -21.23 22.56
C ASP A 128 11.54 -20.90 24.05
N ARG A 129 10.56 -20.05 24.35
CA ARG A 129 10.32 -19.56 25.70
C ARG A 129 10.06 -20.71 26.68
N GLY A 130 9.41 -21.78 26.22
CA GLY A 130 9.16 -22.97 27.03
C GLY A 130 10.43 -23.76 27.34
N GLN A 131 11.39 -23.83 26.41
CA GLN A 131 12.69 -24.46 26.64
C GLN A 131 13.52 -23.66 27.65
N LEU A 132 13.63 -22.35 27.47
CA LEU A 132 14.31 -21.46 28.42
C LEU A 132 13.74 -21.59 29.83
N GLN A 133 12.42 -21.67 29.96
CA GLN A 133 11.77 -21.79 31.26
C GLN A 133 12.04 -23.15 31.93
N LYS A 134 12.19 -24.23 31.16
CA LYS A 134 12.61 -25.54 31.68
C LYS A 134 14.06 -25.54 32.12
N GLU A 135 14.97 -24.99 31.31
CA GLU A 135 16.37 -24.85 31.67
C GLU A 135 16.54 -24.02 32.94
N LEU A 136 15.82 -22.90 33.04
CA LEU A 136 15.84 -22.04 34.22
C LEU A 136 15.40 -22.80 35.48
N LYS A 137 14.32 -23.57 35.38
CA LYS A 137 13.84 -24.41 36.49
C LYS A 137 14.86 -25.50 36.88
N SER A 138 15.50 -26.13 35.90
CA SER A 138 16.55 -27.13 36.16
C SER A 138 17.74 -26.52 36.90
N ILE A 139 18.17 -25.33 36.48
CA ILE A 139 19.27 -24.61 37.13
C ILE A 139 18.87 -24.18 38.55
N GLU A 140 17.63 -23.73 38.77
CA GLU A 140 17.12 -23.43 40.11
C GLU A 140 17.14 -24.66 41.03
N GLU A 141 16.70 -25.82 40.53
CA GLU A 141 16.72 -27.08 41.27
C GLU A 141 18.17 -27.51 41.62
N GLU A 142 19.10 -27.41 40.66
CA GLU A 142 20.53 -27.69 40.90
C GLU A 142 21.14 -26.74 41.95
N LEU A 143 20.78 -25.46 41.91
CA LEU A 143 21.28 -24.46 42.84
C LEU A 143 20.84 -24.77 44.27
N VAL A 144 19.57 -25.14 44.47
CA VAL A 144 19.06 -25.57 45.77
C VAL A 144 19.80 -26.82 46.27
N ALA A 145 19.99 -27.83 45.42
CA ALA A 145 20.71 -29.05 45.79
C ALA A 145 22.18 -28.78 46.17
N LEU A 146 22.85 -27.87 45.47
CA LEU A 146 24.21 -27.42 45.79
C LEU A 146 24.27 -26.68 47.13
N GLU A 147 23.29 -25.81 47.42
CA GLU A 147 23.21 -25.12 48.70
C GLU A 147 23.00 -26.08 49.87
N GLU A 148 22.13 -27.08 49.72
CA GLU A 148 21.93 -28.14 50.71
C GLU A 148 23.21 -28.94 50.94
N THR A 149 23.90 -29.33 49.86
CA THR A 149 25.17 -30.06 49.95
C THR A 149 26.24 -29.24 50.66
N ARG A 150 26.34 -27.95 50.32
CA ARG A 150 27.25 -27.00 50.98
C ARG A 150 26.95 -26.89 52.47
N LYS A 151 25.67 -26.80 52.85
CA LYS A 151 25.25 -26.74 54.25
C LYS A 151 25.65 -28.01 55.00
N LEU A 152 25.38 -29.18 54.41
CA LEU A 152 25.70 -30.47 55.01
C LEU A 152 27.22 -30.67 55.19
N GLN A 153 28.02 -30.24 54.22
CA GLN A 153 29.49 -30.25 54.35
C GLN A 153 29.97 -29.30 55.46
N ARG A 154 29.36 -28.12 55.58
CA ARG A 154 29.68 -27.16 56.64
C ARG A 154 29.38 -27.72 58.03
N ASP A 155 28.24 -28.38 58.19
CA ASP A 155 27.85 -29.03 59.45
C ASP A 155 28.80 -30.19 59.80
N LYS A 156 29.21 -31.00 58.80
CA LYS A 156 30.24 -32.05 59.00
C LYS A 156 31.58 -31.46 59.45
N LEU A 157 32.00 -30.34 58.89
CA LEU A 157 33.25 -29.68 59.23
C LEU A 157 33.20 -29.12 60.66
N ASP A 158 32.06 -28.53 61.04
CA ASP A 158 31.83 -28.05 62.41
C ASP A 158 31.84 -29.18 63.44
N ASN A 159 31.19 -30.31 63.14
CA ASN A 159 31.25 -31.50 63.99
C ASN A 159 32.67 -32.05 64.14
N ARG A 160 33.46 -32.08 63.05
CA ARG A 160 34.89 -32.47 63.14
C ARG A 160 35.69 -31.51 64.00
N ARG A 161 35.43 -30.19 63.91
CA ARG A 161 36.05 -29.20 64.81
C ARG A 161 35.72 -29.50 66.28
N LYS A 162 34.43 -29.74 66.59
CA LYS A 162 33.98 -30.12 67.94
C LYS A 162 34.65 -31.40 68.45
N GLN A 163 34.72 -32.44 67.63
CA GLN A 163 35.42 -33.69 67.97
C GLN A 163 36.91 -33.43 68.24
N PHE A 164 37.56 -32.58 67.45
CA PHE A 164 38.95 -32.20 67.65
C PHE A 164 39.16 -31.44 68.97
N TYR A 165 38.24 -30.54 69.34
CA TYR A 165 38.27 -29.87 70.64
C TYR A 165 38.15 -30.86 71.81
N VAL A 166 37.25 -31.84 71.71
CA VAL A 166 37.13 -32.90 72.72
C VAL A 166 38.41 -33.71 72.82
N LEU A 167 39.02 -34.08 71.69
CA LEU A 167 40.30 -34.80 71.68
C LEU A 167 41.42 -34.00 72.35
N ILE A 168 41.53 -32.70 72.04
CA ILE A 168 42.50 -31.79 72.67
C ILE A 168 42.27 -31.71 74.19
N ALA A 169 41.01 -31.56 74.62
CA ALA A 169 40.67 -31.51 76.04
C ALA A 169 41.05 -32.82 76.75
N SER A 170 40.75 -33.98 76.15
CA SER A 170 41.16 -35.28 76.66
C SER A 170 42.68 -35.46 76.71
N CYS A 171 43.41 -34.98 75.69
CA CYS A 171 44.87 -34.98 75.70
C CYS A 171 45.42 -34.11 76.85
N HIS A 172 44.86 -32.92 77.08
CA HIS A 172 45.25 -32.08 78.21
C HIS A 172 44.94 -32.74 79.55
N GLU A 173 43.80 -33.42 79.68
CA GLU A 173 43.43 -34.12 80.90
C GLU A 173 44.33 -35.35 81.16
N LEU A 174 44.68 -36.11 80.12
CA LEU A 174 45.66 -37.19 80.21
C LEU A 174 47.05 -36.66 80.57
N GLN A 175 47.48 -35.53 80.00
CA GLN A 175 48.72 -34.86 80.42
C GLN A 175 48.68 -34.42 81.88
N ARG A 176 47.52 -33.96 82.37
CA ARG A 176 47.30 -33.60 83.78
C ARG A 176 47.38 -34.84 84.68
N LEU A 177 46.76 -35.95 84.28
CA LEU A 177 46.82 -37.23 84.99
C LEU A 177 48.22 -37.84 84.97
N LEU A 178 48.99 -37.72 83.89
CA LEU A 178 50.39 -38.14 83.84
C LEU A 178 51.25 -37.31 84.80
N LYS A 179 51.10 -35.98 84.79
CA LYS A 179 51.77 -35.10 85.76
C LYS A 179 51.32 -35.36 87.22
N GLY A 180 50.06 -35.75 87.42
CA GLY A 180 49.52 -36.14 88.72
C GLY A 180 49.96 -37.54 89.18
N SER A 181 50.17 -38.47 88.25
CA SER A 181 50.68 -39.82 88.49
C SER A 181 52.17 -39.79 88.84
N ASP A 182 52.95 -38.86 88.29
CA ASP A 182 54.31 -38.58 88.77
C ASP A 182 54.28 -38.13 90.24
N LEU A 183 53.31 -37.31 90.64
CA LEU A 183 53.11 -36.96 92.06
C LEU A 183 52.69 -38.18 92.91
N GLY A 184 51.84 -39.05 92.38
CA GLY A 184 51.43 -40.29 93.04
C GLY A 184 52.58 -41.30 93.23
N LEU A 185 53.46 -41.42 92.23
CA LEU A 185 54.66 -42.25 92.30
C LEU A 185 55.69 -41.66 93.28
N ILE A 186 55.85 -40.33 93.32
CA ILE A 186 56.70 -39.64 94.30
C ILE A 186 56.17 -39.85 95.73
N ILE A 187 54.85 -39.75 95.95
CA ILE A 187 54.25 -40.01 97.27
C ILE A 187 54.38 -41.49 97.64
N PHE A 188 54.20 -42.42 96.71
CA PHE A 188 54.34 -43.86 96.98
C PHE A 188 55.79 -44.26 97.27
N ILE A 189 56.76 -43.68 96.56
CA ILE A 189 58.20 -43.87 96.85
C ILE A 189 58.56 -43.22 98.20
N HIS A 190 57.99 -42.05 98.53
CA HIS A 190 58.21 -41.41 99.83
C HIS A 190 57.56 -42.19 100.99
N TYR A 191 56.41 -42.83 100.78
CA TYR A 191 55.71 -43.60 101.81
C TYR A 191 56.29 -45.00 102.02
N PHE A 192 56.88 -45.61 100.98
CA PHE A 192 57.44 -46.96 101.06
C PHE A 192 58.96 -47.00 101.33
N PHE A 193 59.71 -45.94 100.96
CA PHE A 193 61.17 -45.86 101.19
C PHE A 193 61.60 -44.76 102.18
N GLY A 194 60.67 -44.02 102.80
CA GLY A 194 60.97 -42.94 103.73
C GLY A 194 60.82 -43.30 105.21
N THR A 195 61.89 -43.88 105.77
CA THR A 195 62.39 -43.73 107.15
C THR A 195 61.53 -44.15 108.37
N LYS A 196 61.97 -45.26 109.00
CA LYS A 196 62.16 -45.31 110.46
C LYS A 196 63.18 -44.22 110.86
N LEU A 197 62.71 -43.22 111.59
CA LEU A 197 63.33 -42.55 112.75
C LEU A 197 62.41 -41.41 113.21
#